data_AF-A0AAW2IXW4-F1
#
_entry.id   AF-A0AAW2IXW4-F1
#
_cell.length_a   1.000
_cell.length_b   1.000
_cell.length_c   1.000
_cell.angle_alpha   90.00
_cell.angle_beta   90.00
_cell.angle_gamma   90.00
#
_symmetry.space_group_name_H-M   'P 1'
#
loop_
_entity.id
_entity.type
_entity.pdbx_description
1 polymer ?
#
loop_
_entity_poly.entity_id
_entity_poly.type
_entity_poly.pdbx_seq_one_letter_code
_entity_poly.pdbx_strand_id
1 'polypeptide(L)'
;MGELHLAVRFSCANMFNVLHMYTMPLLPKMHYVQPLSVSQLDSLRYQAMNVVASRLSRAEPPLGREVVEYMLDHDSHMWSMRKSKANFLRLTNVMSWFVAMSRLLEAIRTWHKPVYSTFFVTAFMVLVLVPELIIPCILLTLAAMGLWRYKSRPRHPPHMDTRLSYAENVHPDELDEEFDSFPTSRSAEIIRMRYDRLRSVAGRIQTVVGDMATQGERFQALLSWRDPRATFLFVILCLLAAFGFYLVPIRWVVALWGLYYLRPPKFRNRLPSSAVSFFKRLPTNADSML
;
A
#
# COMPACT_ATOMS: atom_id res chain seq x y z
N MET A 1 -2.95 33.14 -20.19
CA MET A 1 -2.75 31.68 -20.08
C MET A 1 -4.12 31.04 -20.23
N GLY A 2 -4.33 30.19 -21.22
CA GLY A 2 -5.61 29.49 -21.45
C GLY A 2 -5.58 28.12 -20.78
N GLU A 3 -6.67 27.75 -20.10
CA GLU A 3 -6.82 26.40 -19.54
C GLU A 3 -7.29 25.43 -20.62
N LEU A 4 -6.59 24.30 -20.76
CA LEU A 4 -6.91 23.29 -21.76
C LEU A 4 -7.68 22.14 -21.08
N HIS A 5 -9.00 22.11 -21.27
CA HIS A 5 -9.85 21.06 -20.69
C HIS A 5 -9.96 19.86 -21.63
N LEU A 6 -9.25 18.77 -21.30
CA LEU A 6 -9.34 17.50 -22.02
C LEU A 6 -10.48 16.64 -21.42
N ALA A 7 -11.53 16.40 -22.20
CA ALA A 7 -12.60 15.47 -21.81
C ALA A 7 -12.39 14.11 -22.48
N VAL A 8 -11.89 13.13 -21.71
CA VAL A 8 -11.72 11.76 -22.19
C VAL A 8 -12.92 10.92 -21.75
N ARG A 9 -13.67 10.36 -22.71
CA ARG A 9 -14.77 9.44 -22.45
C ARG A 9 -14.38 8.03 -22.82
N PHE A 10 -14.21 7.17 -21.83
CA PHE A 10 -14.08 5.74 -22.05
C PHE A 10 -15.47 5.12 -22.29
N SER A 11 -15.61 4.34 -23.35
CA SER A 11 -16.81 3.56 -23.62
C SER A 11 -16.44 2.08 -23.69
N CYS A 12 -17.21 1.23 -23.01
CA CYS A 12 -17.00 -0.21 -23.01
C CYS A 12 -17.97 -0.86 -23.99
N ALA A 13 -17.47 -1.43 -25.08
CA ALA A 13 -18.31 -2.14 -26.06
C ALA A 13 -18.96 -3.40 -25.46
N ASN A 14 -18.27 -4.10 -24.53
CA ASN A 14 -18.80 -5.25 -23.83
C ASN A 14 -18.36 -5.25 -22.35
N MET A 15 -19.29 -4.94 -21.44
CA MET A 15 -19.05 -4.93 -20.00
C MET A 15 -18.62 -6.29 -19.45
N PHE A 16 -19.17 -7.39 -19.97
CA PHE A 16 -18.84 -8.74 -19.52
C PHE A 16 -17.37 -9.08 -19.79
N ASN A 17 -16.87 -8.73 -20.98
CA ASN A 17 -15.47 -8.93 -21.31
C ASN A 17 -14.54 -8.10 -20.41
N VAL A 18 -14.92 -6.86 -20.08
CA VAL A 18 -14.16 -6.01 -19.15
C VAL A 18 -14.13 -6.63 -17.74
N LEU A 19 -15.27 -7.10 -17.23
CA LEU A 19 -15.32 -7.78 -15.93
C LEU A 19 -14.48 -9.06 -15.92
N HIS A 20 -14.55 -9.85 -17.00
CA HIS A 20 -13.77 -11.07 -17.16
C HIS A 20 -12.26 -10.79 -17.17
N MET A 21 -11.81 -9.67 -17.75
CA MET A 21 -10.38 -9.29 -17.74
C MET A 21 -9.80 -9.14 -16.33
N TYR A 22 -10.60 -8.75 -15.33
CA TYR A 22 -10.12 -8.67 -13.94
C TYR A 22 -9.70 -10.04 -13.37
N THR A 23 -10.26 -11.13 -13.88
CA THR A 23 -9.93 -12.50 -13.45
C THR A 23 -8.74 -13.10 -14.20
N MET A 24 -8.31 -12.44 -15.28
CA MET A 24 -7.25 -12.91 -16.16
C MET A 24 -5.89 -12.32 -15.75
N PRO A 25 -4.79 -13.09 -15.91
CA PRO A 25 -3.44 -12.62 -15.60
C PRO A 25 -3.10 -11.35 -16.41
N LEU A 26 -2.32 -10.44 -15.81
CA LEU A 26 -1.95 -9.16 -16.44
C LEU A 26 -1.00 -9.37 -17.62
N LEU A 27 -0.04 -10.27 -17.47
CA LEU A 27 0.99 -10.56 -18.46
C LEU A 27 0.69 -11.87 -19.21
N PRO A 28 1.28 -12.08 -20.40
CA PRO A 28 1.26 -13.38 -21.05
C PRO A 28 1.88 -14.47 -20.17
N LYS A 29 1.39 -15.72 -20.30
CA LYS A 29 1.81 -16.87 -19.47
C LYS A 29 3.34 -17.05 -19.38
N MET A 30 4.05 -16.76 -20.46
CA MET A 30 5.51 -16.87 -20.55
C MET A 30 6.23 -16.11 -19.43
N HIS A 31 5.78 -14.89 -19.11
CA HIS A 31 6.43 -14.02 -18.12
C HIS A 31 6.23 -14.48 -16.67
N TYR A 32 5.31 -15.40 -16.41
CA TYR A 32 5.14 -16.01 -15.08
C TYR A 32 5.98 -17.28 -14.92
N VAL A 33 6.28 -17.97 -16.03
CA VAL A 33 7.13 -19.17 -16.03
C VAL A 33 8.61 -18.78 -16.08
N GLN A 34 8.93 -17.74 -16.85
CA GLN A 34 10.27 -17.17 -16.97
C GLN A 34 10.16 -15.65 -16.76
N PRO A 35 10.33 -15.17 -15.52
CA PRO A 35 10.20 -13.75 -15.22
C PRO A 35 11.32 -12.96 -15.90
N LEU A 36 10.99 -11.75 -16.35
CA LEU A 36 11.99 -10.80 -16.84
C LEU A 36 12.89 -10.38 -15.68
N SER A 37 14.19 -10.27 -15.95
CA SER A 37 15.11 -9.69 -14.96
C SER A 37 14.79 -8.20 -14.75
N VAL A 38 15.19 -7.68 -13.60
CA VAL A 38 15.06 -6.24 -13.29
C VAL A 38 15.71 -5.40 -14.39
N SER A 39 16.93 -5.78 -14.83
CA SER A 39 17.63 -5.12 -15.93
C SER A 39 16.89 -5.12 -17.27
N GLN A 40 16.21 -6.22 -17.62
CA GLN A 40 15.41 -6.30 -18.83
C GLN A 40 14.17 -5.41 -18.76
N LEU A 41 13.51 -5.37 -17.59
CA LEU A 41 12.37 -4.49 -17.36
C LEU A 41 12.77 -3.02 -17.47
N ASP A 42 13.90 -2.63 -16.89
CA ASP A 42 14.40 -1.26 -16.95
C ASP A 42 14.78 -0.86 -18.37
N SER A 43 15.41 -1.77 -19.13
CA SER A 43 15.70 -1.56 -20.55
C SER A 43 14.42 -1.37 -21.38
N LEU A 44 13.40 -2.22 -21.17
CA LEU A 44 12.12 -2.11 -21.86
C LEU A 44 11.39 -0.80 -21.52
N ARG A 45 11.41 -0.39 -20.24
CA ARG A 45 10.85 0.88 -19.79
C ARG A 45 11.53 2.06 -20.46
N TYR A 46 12.86 2.06 -20.51
CA TYR A 46 13.64 3.09 -21.18
C TYR A 46 13.29 3.22 -22.67
N GLN A 47 13.19 2.09 -23.39
CA GLN A 47 12.79 2.09 -24.80
C GLN A 47 11.37 2.60 -25.00
N ALA A 48 10.42 2.15 -24.17
CA ALA A 48 9.03 2.62 -24.23
C ALA A 48 8.94 4.14 -23.99
N MET A 49 9.68 4.65 -23.01
CA MET A 49 9.76 6.08 -22.70
C MET A 49 10.32 6.89 -23.87
N ASN A 50 11.42 6.46 -24.49
CA ASN A 50 11.98 7.11 -25.68
C ASN A 50 10.96 7.20 -26.83
N VAL A 51 10.21 6.11 -27.06
CA VAL A 51 9.15 6.11 -28.08
C VAL A 51 8.06 7.13 -27.73
N VAL A 52 7.58 7.15 -26.48
CA VAL A 52 6.54 8.10 -26.04
C VAL A 52 7.04 9.55 -26.15
N ALA A 53 8.26 9.84 -25.68
CA ALA A 53 8.86 11.17 -25.79
C ALA A 53 9.00 11.62 -27.25
N SER A 54 9.45 10.74 -28.14
CA SER A 54 9.58 11.05 -29.57
C SER A 54 8.24 11.33 -30.27
N ARG A 55 7.15 10.74 -29.78
CA ARG A 55 5.80 10.99 -30.32
C ARG A 55 5.20 12.27 -29.77
N LEU A 56 5.34 12.51 -28.47
CA LEU A 56 4.80 13.70 -27.81
C LEU A 56 5.54 14.98 -28.18
N SER A 57 6.82 14.91 -28.56
CA SER A 57 7.56 16.06 -29.11
C SER A 57 7.04 16.52 -30.47
N ARG A 58 6.29 15.67 -31.18
CA ARG A 58 5.64 15.98 -32.46
C ARG A 58 4.15 16.29 -32.32
N ALA A 59 3.62 16.30 -31.10
CA ALA A 59 2.22 16.65 -30.83
C ALA A 59 2.03 18.18 -30.85
N GLU A 60 0.78 18.64 -30.88
CA GLU A 60 0.43 20.05 -30.74
C GLU A 60 -0.39 20.24 -29.44
N PRO A 61 0.12 20.94 -28.42
CA PRO A 61 1.47 21.52 -28.31
C PRO A 61 2.57 20.44 -28.11
N PRO A 62 3.81 20.69 -28.58
CA PRO A 62 4.90 19.74 -28.43
C PRO A 62 5.33 19.67 -26.96
N LEU A 63 5.41 18.46 -26.41
CA LEU A 63 5.94 18.24 -25.07
C LEU A 63 7.45 17.98 -25.15
N GLY A 64 8.21 18.73 -24.35
CA GLY A 64 9.64 18.55 -24.19
C GLY A 64 9.96 17.14 -23.69
N ARG A 65 11.11 16.60 -24.11
CA ARG A 65 11.56 15.27 -23.70
C ARG A 65 11.74 15.22 -22.18
N GLU A 66 12.28 16.28 -21.59
CA GLU A 66 12.44 16.42 -20.14
C GLU A 66 11.11 16.30 -19.38
N VAL A 67 10.03 16.85 -19.91
CA VAL A 67 8.70 16.78 -19.29
C VAL A 67 8.17 15.35 -19.32
N VAL A 68 8.36 14.66 -20.45
CA VAL A 68 7.91 13.27 -20.61
C VAL A 68 8.71 12.31 -19.74
N GLU A 69 10.04 12.48 -19.67
CA GLU A 69 10.92 11.69 -18.81
C GLU A 69 10.61 11.92 -17.32
N TYR A 70 10.34 13.17 -16.93
CA TYR A 70 9.92 13.50 -15.57
C TYR A 70 8.55 12.88 -15.22
N MET A 71 7.56 12.97 -16.11
CA MET A 71 6.23 12.39 -15.89
C MET A 71 6.22 10.85 -15.88
N LEU A 72 7.17 10.20 -16.55
CA LEU A 72 7.29 8.74 -16.61
C LEU A 72 8.25 8.17 -15.55
N ASP A 73 8.70 8.99 -14.60
CA ASP A 73 9.60 8.64 -13.50
C ASP A 73 10.87 7.92 -14.00
N HIS A 74 11.54 8.50 -15.01
CA HIS A 74 12.74 7.91 -15.60
C HIS A 74 13.83 7.62 -14.56
N ASP A 75 13.96 8.52 -13.60
CA ASP A 75 14.96 8.51 -12.52
C ASP A 75 14.37 8.02 -11.20
N SER A 76 13.57 6.95 -11.21
CA SER A 76 12.99 6.37 -9.99
C SER A 76 14.04 5.94 -8.95
N HIS A 77 15.28 5.71 -9.41
CA HIS A 77 16.41 5.35 -8.54
C HIS A 77 17.11 6.55 -7.90
N MET A 78 16.89 7.77 -8.41
CA MET A 78 17.48 8.97 -7.83
C MET A 78 16.70 9.42 -6.60
N TRP A 79 17.44 9.87 -5.60
CA TRP A 79 16.85 10.40 -4.38
C TRP A 79 16.16 11.74 -4.65
N SER A 80 14.97 11.92 -4.09
CA SER A 80 14.28 13.21 -4.05
C SER A 80 13.67 13.44 -2.67
N MET A 81 13.89 14.65 -2.14
CA MET A 81 13.28 15.10 -0.89
C MET A 81 11.74 15.12 -0.97
N ARG A 82 11.18 15.56 -2.10
CA ARG A 82 9.73 15.63 -2.34
C ARG A 82 9.11 14.23 -2.35
N LYS A 83 9.68 13.30 -3.11
CA LYS A 83 9.20 11.90 -3.19
C LYS A 83 9.26 11.22 -1.82
N SER A 84 10.32 11.46 -1.04
CA SER A 84 10.47 10.96 0.32
C SER A 84 9.38 11.49 1.26
N LYS A 85 9.10 12.80 1.25
CA LYS A 85 7.99 13.39 2.01
C LYS A 85 6.63 12.80 1.62
N ALA A 86 6.36 12.67 0.32
CA ALA A 86 5.10 12.13 -0.18
C ALA A 86 4.88 10.67 0.27
N ASN A 87 5.93 9.84 0.20
CA ASN A 87 5.88 8.46 0.69
C ASN A 87 5.75 8.39 2.22
N PHE A 88 6.42 9.27 2.98
CA PHE A 88 6.24 9.36 4.43
C PHE A 88 4.81 9.74 4.81
N LEU A 89 4.20 10.72 4.13
CA LEU A 89 2.80 11.10 4.35
C LEU A 89 1.82 9.97 4.03
N ARG A 90 2.10 9.17 2.99
CA ARG A 90 1.33 7.95 2.70
C ARG A 90 1.44 6.95 3.84
N LEU A 91 2.63 6.73 4.37
CA LEU A 91 2.85 5.83 5.51
C LEU A 91 2.14 6.34 6.77
N THR A 92 2.24 7.63 7.10
CA THR A 92 1.56 8.20 8.27
C THR A 92 0.04 8.11 8.13
N ASN A 93 -0.51 8.29 6.93
CA ASN A 93 -1.94 8.10 6.66
C ASN A 93 -2.36 6.63 6.91
N VAL A 94 -1.56 5.65 6.52
CA VAL A 94 -1.81 4.24 6.85
C VAL A 94 -1.76 4.01 8.36
N MET A 95 -0.77 4.60 9.05
CA MET A 95 -0.66 4.51 10.52
C MET A 95 -1.82 5.19 11.24
N SER A 96 -2.37 6.28 10.69
CA SER A 96 -3.51 6.99 11.28
C SER A 96 -4.74 6.10 11.41
N TRP A 97 -4.94 5.14 10.49
CA TRP A 97 -6.01 4.16 10.57
C TRP A 97 -5.85 3.22 11.77
N PHE A 98 -4.63 2.75 12.05
CA PHE A 98 -4.35 1.94 13.24
C PHE A 98 -4.57 2.73 14.53
N VAL A 99 -4.18 4.00 14.55
CA VAL A 99 -4.42 4.90 15.69
C VAL A 99 -5.93 5.16 15.88
N ALA A 100 -6.70 5.32 14.80
CA ALA A 100 -8.15 5.47 14.90
C ALA A 100 -8.81 4.18 15.42
N MET A 101 -8.35 3.01 14.98
CA MET A 101 -8.81 1.71 15.45
C MET A 101 -8.52 1.51 16.94
N SER A 102 -7.31 1.83 17.41
CA SER A 102 -6.95 1.69 18.83
C SER A 102 -7.80 2.60 19.72
N ARG A 103 -8.05 3.84 19.29
CA ARG A 103 -8.97 4.76 19.99
C ARG A 103 -10.41 4.23 20.02
N LEU A 104 -10.87 3.61 18.93
CA LEU A 104 -12.22 3.03 18.86
C LEU A 104 -12.36 1.86 19.83
N LEU A 105 -11.36 0.98 19.91
CA LEU A 105 -11.32 -0.12 20.88
C LEU A 105 -11.32 0.41 22.32
N GLU A 106 -10.52 1.45 22.59
CA GLU A 106 -10.48 2.08 23.91
C GLU A 106 -11.82 2.74 24.27
N ALA A 107 -12.48 3.39 23.31
CA ALA A 107 -13.81 3.97 23.51
C ALA A 107 -14.89 2.92 23.83
N ILE A 108 -14.81 1.73 23.20
CA ILE A 108 -15.69 0.61 23.50
C ILE A 108 -15.41 0.08 24.91
N ARG A 109 -14.12 -0.12 25.25
CA ARG A 109 -13.66 -0.63 26.55
C ARG A 109 -14.04 0.29 27.71
N THR A 110 -13.93 1.59 27.53
CA THR A 110 -14.26 2.60 28.54
C THR A 110 -15.76 2.91 28.61
N TRP A 111 -16.59 2.27 27.78
CA TRP A 111 -18.03 2.47 27.70
C TRP A 111 -18.45 3.94 27.50
N HIS A 112 -17.61 4.73 26.84
CA HIS A 112 -17.84 6.17 26.64
C HIS A 112 -19.18 6.45 25.95
N LYS A 113 -19.63 5.54 25.06
CA LYS A 113 -20.98 5.56 24.46
C LYS A 113 -21.68 4.23 24.74
N PRO A 114 -22.43 4.11 25.85
CA PRO A 114 -22.87 2.81 26.36
C PRO A 114 -23.74 2.05 25.35
N VAL A 115 -24.64 2.72 24.62
CA VAL A 115 -25.50 2.08 23.61
C VAL A 115 -24.69 1.38 22.51
N TYR A 116 -23.65 2.05 21.98
CA TYR A 116 -22.80 1.49 20.93
C TYR A 116 -21.90 0.37 21.47
N SER A 117 -21.37 0.54 22.69
CA SER A 117 -20.60 -0.50 23.38
C SER A 117 -21.45 -1.75 23.64
N THR A 118 -22.70 -1.61 24.11
CA THR A 118 -23.62 -2.74 24.28
C THR A 118 -23.86 -3.45 22.95
N PHE A 119 -24.20 -2.72 21.89
CA PHE A 119 -24.43 -3.32 20.57
C PHE A 119 -23.20 -4.09 20.06
N PHE A 120 -22.01 -3.50 20.21
CA PHE A 120 -20.76 -4.14 19.81
C PHE A 120 -20.50 -5.43 20.60
N VAL A 121 -20.68 -5.40 21.92
CA VAL A 121 -20.51 -6.59 22.78
C VAL A 121 -21.54 -7.66 22.45
N THR A 122 -22.81 -7.31 22.22
CA THR A 122 -23.84 -8.27 21.80
C THR A 122 -23.51 -8.90 20.45
N ALA A 123 -23.12 -8.10 19.45
CA ALA A 123 -22.71 -8.60 18.14
C ALA A 123 -21.47 -9.51 18.24
N PHE A 124 -20.48 -9.13 19.06
CA PHE A 124 -19.30 -9.94 19.35
C PHE A 124 -19.68 -11.28 19.98
N MET A 125 -20.58 -11.29 20.98
CA MET A 125 -21.06 -12.52 21.62
C MET A 125 -21.76 -13.45 20.63
N VAL A 126 -22.60 -12.92 19.74
CA VAL A 126 -23.26 -13.71 18.67
C VAL A 126 -22.24 -14.35 17.74
N LEU A 127 -21.20 -13.61 17.32
CA LEU A 127 -20.13 -14.14 16.47
C LEU A 127 -19.29 -15.23 17.16
N VAL A 128 -19.09 -15.13 18.48
CA VAL A 128 -18.40 -16.16 19.27
C VAL A 128 -19.24 -17.42 19.42
N LEU A 129 -20.55 -17.28 19.63
CA LEU A 129 -21.48 -18.42 19.77
C LEU A 129 -21.71 -19.15 18.42
N VAL A 130 -21.58 -18.45 17.30
CA VAL A 130 -21.77 -19.00 15.95
C VAL A 130 -20.58 -18.61 15.05
N PRO A 131 -19.43 -19.30 15.17
CA PRO A 131 -18.22 -18.93 14.43
C PRO A 131 -18.36 -19.09 12.91
N GLU A 132 -19.30 -19.92 12.44
CA GLU A 132 -19.65 -20.07 11.03
C GLU A 132 -20.13 -18.75 10.39
N LEU A 133 -20.66 -17.82 11.21
CA LEU A 133 -21.15 -16.52 10.78
C LEU A 133 -20.02 -15.48 10.58
N ILE A 134 -18.81 -15.74 11.05
CA ILE A 134 -17.68 -14.79 10.98
C ILE A 134 -17.36 -14.43 9.51
N ILE A 135 -17.14 -15.43 8.66
CA ILE A 135 -16.79 -15.21 7.24
C ILE A 135 -17.92 -14.48 6.48
N PRO A 136 -19.19 -14.93 6.55
CA PRO A 136 -20.32 -14.22 5.94
C PRO A 136 -20.43 -12.76 6.41
N CYS A 137 -20.31 -12.49 7.71
CA CYS A 137 -20.36 -11.12 8.23
C CYS A 137 -19.23 -10.23 7.70
N ILE A 138 -18.00 -10.74 7.60
CA ILE A 138 -16.88 -10.00 6.99
C ILE A 138 -17.18 -9.69 5.52
N LEU A 139 -17.66 -10.66 4.75
CA LEU A 139 -17.98 -10.45 3.34
C LEU A 139 -19.13 -9.45 3.15
N LEU A 140 -20.19 -9.54 3.96
CA LEU A 140 -21.31 -8.61 3.94
C LEU A 140 -20.90 -7.20 4.35
N THR A 141 -20.04 -7.05 5.37
CA THR A 141 -19.55 -5.73 5.80
C THR A 141 -18.65 -5.10 4.72
N LEU A 142 -17.76 -5.87 4.09
CA LEU A 142 -16.97 -5.41 2.94
C LEU A 142 -17.85 -5.00 1.76
N ALA A 143 -18.87 -5.79 1.42
CA ALA A 143 -19.82 -5.48 0.35
C ALA A 143 -20.63 -4.22 0.66
N ALA A 144 -21.19 -4.11 1.87
CA ALA A 144 -21.93 -2.93 2.31
C ALA A 144 -21.05 -1.68 2.33
N MET A 145 -19.82 -1.77 2.83
CA MET A 145 -18.85 -0.67 2.77
C MET A 145 -18.52 -0.28 1.33
N GLY A 146 -18.32 -1.24 0.43
CA GLY A 146 -18.08 -1.00 -1.00
C GLY A 146 -19.26 -0.28 -1.67
N LEU A 147 -20.48 -0.75 -1.44
CA LEU A 147 -21.72 -0.13 -1.93
C LEU A 147 -21.95 1.26 -1.35
N TRP A 148 -21.64 1.46 -0.06
CA TRP A 148 -21.74 2.78 0.57
C TRP A 148 -20.74 3.76 -0.04
N ARG A 149 -19.49 3.32 -0.21
CA ARG A 149 -18.41 4.12 -0.83
C ARG A 149 -18.63 4.39 -2.32
N TYR A 150 -19.47 3.60 -3.01
CA TYR A 150 -19.81 3.82 -4.41
C TYR A 150 -20.42 5.21 -4.69
N LYS A 151 -21.13 5.79 -3.72
CA LYS A 151 -21.69 7.16 -3.82
C LYS A 151 -20.58 8.21 -3.86
N SER A 152 -19.55 8.03 -3.04
CA SER A 152 -18.39 8.95 -2.93
C SER A 152 -17.23 8.55 -3.85
N ARG A 153 -17.49 7.76 -4.90
CA ARG A 153 -16.44 7.33 -5.81
C ARG A 153 -15.83 8.53 -6.56
N PRO A 154 -14.50 8.53 -6.79
CA PRO A 154 -13.89 9.52 -7.67
C PRO A 154 -14.51 9.40 -9.06
N ARG A 155 -14.91 10.54 -9.63
CA ARG A 155 -15.51 10.63 -10.97
C ARG A 155 -14.52 11.12 -12.03
N HIS A 156 -13.35 11.55 -11.59
CA HIS A 156 -12.34 12.14 -12.45
C HIS A 156 -11.54 11.00 -13.08
N PRO A 157 -11.10 11.14 -14.35
CA PRO A 157 -10.24 10.14 -14.97
C PRO A 157 -8.95 9.98 -14.13
N PRO A 158 -8.27 8.82 -14.20
CA PRO A 158 -6.95 8.68 -13.61
C PRO A 158 -6.05 9.81 -14.10
N HIS A 159 -5.59 10.64 -13.18
CA HIS A 159 -4.73 11.78 -13.44
C HIS A 159 -3.54 11.73 -12.49
N MET A 160 -2.49 12.45 -12.85
CA MET A 160 -1.38 12.67 -11.93
C MET A 160 -1.83 13.65 -10.84
N ASP A 161 -1.92 13.18 -9.60
CA ASP A 161 -2.39 13.96 -8.47
C ASP A 161 -1.21 14.74 -7.89
N THR A 162 -1.21 16.05 -8.16
CA THR A 162 -0.19 17.00 -7.69
C THR A 162 -0.16 17.11 -6.17
N ARG A 163 -1.30 16.93 -5.48
CA ARG A 163 -1.36 16.98 -4.01
C ARG A 163 -0.75 15.75 -3.39
N LEU A 164 -1.08 14.58 -3.94
CA LEU A 164 -0.54 13.30 -3.49
C LEU A 164 0.97 13.21 -3.72
N SER A 165 1.45 13.76 -4.82
CA SER A 165 2.88 13.85 -5.18
C SER A 165 3.64 14.95 -4.42
N TYR A 166 2.94 15.67 -3.54
CA TYR A 166 3.43 16.85 -2.83
C TYR A 166 3.93 17.99 -3.75
N ALA A 167 3.51 18.01 -5.02
CA ALA A 167 3.95 18.93 -6.07
C ALA A 167 3.47 20.38 -5.87
N GLU A 168 2.35 20.60 -5.17
CA GLU A 168 1.80 21.95 -4.93
C GLU A 168 2.54 22.74 -3.84
N ASN A 169 3.20 22.04 -2.91
CA ASN A 169 3.90 22.65 -1.77
C ASN A 169 5.42 22.48 -1.87
N VAL A 170 5.92 22.27 -3.10
CA VAL A 170 7.36 22.06 -3.36
C VAL A 170 8.10 23.37 -3.21
N HIS A 171 9.18 23.33 -2.44
CA HIS A 171 10.10 24.46 -2.39
C HIS A 171 10.94 24.48 -3.69
N PRO A 172 11.21 25.63 -4.33
CA PRO A 172 11.94 25.67 -5.61
C PRO A 172 13.28 24.94 -5.58
N ASP A 173 13.96 24.91 -4.43
CA ASP A 173 15.19 24.15 -4.22
C ASP A 173 15.01 22.61 -4.24
N GLU A 174 13.84 22.08 -3.86
CA GLU A 174 13.53 20.64 -3.98
C GLU A 174 13.34 20.23 -5.44
N LEU A 175 12.79 21.13 -6.26
CA LEU A 175 12.69 20.91 -7.70
C LEU A 175 14.08 21.02 -8.35
N ASP A 176 14.90 21.98 -7.91
CA ASP A 176 16.29 22.12 -8.34
C ASP A 176 17.16 20.91 -7.97
N GLU A 177 16.86 20.22 -6.86
CA GLU A 177 17.49 18.94 -6.47
C GLU A 177 17.12 17.80 -7.41
N GLU A 178 15.88 17.75 -7.90
CA GLU A 178 15.43 16.71 -8.85
C GLU A 178 16.05 16.85 -10.24
N PHE A 179 16.38 18.08 -10.65
CA PHE A 179 17.01 18.37 -11.93
C PHE A 179 18.55 18.49 -11.86
N ASP A 180 19.15 18.34 -10.68
CA ASP A 180 20.61 18.36 -10.52
C ASP A 180 21.22 17.02 -10.95
N SER A 181 22.38 17.08 -11.60
CA SER A 181 23.11 15.89 -12.00
C SER A 181 23.73 15.18 -10.79
N PHE A 182 24.02 13.89 -10.93
CA PHE A 182 24.88 13.19 -10.00
C PHE A 182 26.27 12.97 -10.62
N PRO A 183 27.37 13.49 -10.04
CA PRO A 183 27.47 14.30 -8.81
C PRO A 183 26.96 15.74 -8.98
N THR A 184 26.61 16.38 -7.86
CA THR A 184 25.96 17.70 -7.80
C THR A 184 26.79 18.80 -8.46
N SER A 185 26.12 19.64 -9.24
CA SER A 185 26.71 20.82 -9.88
C SER A 185 26.62 22.08 -8.99
N ARG A 186 25.97 21.98 -7.83
CA ARG A 186 25.60 23.11 -6.99
C ARG A 186 26.69 23.51 -5.99
N SER A 187 26.62 24.76 -5.54
CA SER A 187 27.58 25.31 -4.58
C SER A 187 27.47 24.59 -3.23
N ALA A 188 28.58 24.55 -2.49
CA ALA A 188 28.66 23.90 -1.19
C ALA A 188 27.66 24.46 -0.16
N GLU A 189 27.26 25.73 -0.28
CA GLU A 189 26.30 26.37 0.62
C GLU A 189 24.88 25.83 0.43
N ILE A 190 24.45 25.64 -0.82
CA ILE A 190 23.15 25.03 -1.14
C ILE A 190 23.11 23.58 -0.64
N ILE A 191 24.22 22.84 -0.82
CA ILE A 191 24.34 21.46 -0.34
C ILE A 191 24.20 21.39 1.18
N ARG A 192 24.82 22.32 1.93
CA ARG A 192 24.69 22.40 3.40
C ARG A 192 23.23 22.63 3.82
N MET A 193 22.55 23.57 3.17
CA MET A 193 21.14 23.85 3.44
C MET A 193 20.24 22.64 3.16
N ARG A 194 20.45 21.94 2.02
CA ARG A 194 19.74 20.70 1.68
C ARG A 194 20.00 19.60 2.72
N TYR A 195 21.24 19.46 3.16
CA TYR A 195 21.61 18.49 4.20
C TYR A 195 20.94 18.78 5.54
N ASP A 196 20.92 20.03 6.01
CA ASP A 196 20.24 20.39 7.26
C ASP A 196 18.72 20.15 7.19
N ARG A 197 18.11 20.44 6.03
CA ARG A 197 16.71 20.11 5.77
C ARG A 197 16.48 18.60 5.81
N LEU A 198 17.32 17.82 5.12
CA LEU A 198 17.27 16.36 5.14
C LEU A 198 17.37 15.83 6.57
N ARG A 199 18.29 16.38 7.37
CA ARG A 199 18.47 16.03 8.78
C ARG A 199 17.22 16.28 9.62
N SER A 200 16.50 17.37 9.36
CA SER A 200 15.25 17.67 10.08
C SER A 200 14.14 16.64 9.81
N VAL A 201 14.00 16.17 8.57
CA VAL A 201 13.01 15.16 8.19
C VAL A 201 13.45 13.77 8.61
N ALA A 202 14.73 13.44 8.43
CA ALA A 202 15.33 12.23 8.97
C ALA A 202 15.13 12.12 10.49
N GLY A 203 15.21 13.24 11.23
CA GLY A 203 14.91 13.28 12.66
C GLY A 203 13.49 12.85 13.00
N ARG A 204 12.48 13.30 12.23
CA ARG A 204 11.08 12.87 12.40
C ARG A 204 10.87 11.40 12.04
N ILE A 205 11.56 10.92 11.01
CA ILE A 205 11.53 9.50 10.64
C ILE A 205 12.17 8.67 11.75
N GLN A 206 13.32 9.11 12.26
CA GLN A 206 14.04 8.45 13.35
C GLN A 206 13.19 8.35 14.62
N THR A 207 12.42 9.36 14.98
CA THR A 207 11.51 9.26 16.13
C THR A 207 10.44 8.18 15.93
N VAL A 208 9.81 8.13 14.75
CA VAL A 208 8.78 7.11 14.46
C VAL A 208 9.38 5.71 14.43
N VAL A 209 10.53 5.54 13.78
CA VAL A 209 11.23 4.25 13.70
C VAL A 209 11.72 3.82 15.10
N GLY A 210 12.21 4.76 15.91
CA GLY A 210 12.61 4.54 17.30
C GLY A 210 11.45 4.05 18.16
N ASP A 211 10.29 4.70 18.07
CA ASP A 211 9.07 4.26 18.79
C ASP A 211 8.66 2.84 18.36
N MET A 212 8.70 2.53 17.07
CA MET A 212 8.41 1.19 16.56
C MET A 212 9.42 0.15 17.05
N ALA A 213 10.72 0.49 17.06
CA ALA A 213 11.77 -0.37 17.58
C ALA A 213 11.56 -0.67 19.07
N THR A 214 11.25 0.34 19.90
CA THR A 214 10.96 0.14 21.32
C THR A 214 9.74 -0.77 21.55
N GLN A 215 8.68 -0.66 20.74
CA GLN A 215 7.56 -1.60 20.83
C GLN A 215 7.96 -3.03 20.45
N GLY A 216 8.80 -3.19 19.41
CA GLY A 216 9.36 -4.48 19.01
C GLY A 216 10.25 -5.11 20.09
N GLU A 217 11.13 -4.32 20.70
CA GLU A 217 11.99 -4.74 21.81
C GLU A 217 11.17 -5.21 23.00
N ARG A 218 10.06 -4.54 23.33
CA ARG A 218 9.14 -4.98 24.40
C ARG A 218 8.50 -6.32 24.08
N PHE A 219 8.14 -6.56 22.82
CA PHE A 219 7.60 -7.85 22.40
C PHE A 219 8.66 -8.95 22.49
N GLN A 220 9.88 -8.68 22.06
CA GLN A 220 11.01 -9.61 22.24
C GLN A 220 11.30 -9.85 23.74
N ALA A 221 11.13 -8.82 24.57
CA ALA A 221 11.32 -8.92 26.01
C ALA A 221 10.32 -9.86 26.70
N LEU A 222 9.16 -10.13 26.10
CA LEU A 222 8.19 -11.12 26.60
C LEU A 222 8.75 -12.55 26.60
N LEU A 223 9.78 -12.83 25.79
CA LEU A 223 10.41 -14.16 25.68
C LEU A 223 11.84 -14.19 26.22
N SER A 224 12.47 -13.02 26.44
CA SER A 224 13.88 -12.93 26.83
C SER A 224 14.12 -13.10 28.33
N TRP A 225 13.06 -13.30 29.14
CA TRP A 225 13.13 -13.41 30.60
C TRP A 225 13.77 -12.20 31.32
N ARG A 226 13.93 -11.07 30.63
CA ARG A 226 14.52 -9.84 31.20
C ARG A 226 13.70 -9.28 32.35
N ASP A 227 12.37 -9.42 32.27
CA ASP A 227 11.46 -9.30 33.40
C ASP A 227 10.85 -10.68 33.69
N PRO A 228 11.34 -11.40 34.71
CA PRO A 228 10.86 -12.73 35.05
C PRO A 228 9.37 -12.80 35.37
N ARG A 229 8.78 -11.72 35.91
CA ARG A 229 7.36 -11.69 36.29
C ARG A 229 6.48 -11.55 35.05
N ALA A 230 6.82 -10.61 34.17
CA ALA A 230 6.07 -10.39 32.93
C ALA A 230 6.18 -11.60 31.99
N THR A 231 7.38 -12.18 31.85
CA THR A 231 7.61 -13.36 31.03
C THR A 231 6.85 -14.58 31.56
N PHE A 232 6.85 -14.79 32.88
CA PHE A 232 6.08 -15.87 33.50
C PHE A 232 4.57 -15.76 33.25
N LEU A 233 3.99 -14.56 33.43
CA LEU A 233 2.59 -14.30 33.11
C LEU A 233 2.28 -14.55 31.63
N PHE A 234 3.18 -14.12 30.73
CA PHE A 234 3.05 -14.36 29.29
C PHE A 234 3.08 -15.85 28.97
N VAL A 235 3.99 -16.63 29.56
CA VAL A 235 4.08 -18.08 29.39
C VAL A 235 2.81 -18.78 29.88
N ILE A 236 2.28 -18.42 31.06
CA ILE A 236 1.00 -18.97 31.55
C ILE A 236 -0.14 -18.64 30.57
N LEU A 237 -0.21 -17.40 30.09
CA LEU A 237 -1.22 -16.98 29.13
C LEU A 237 -1.10 -17.75 27.81
N CYS A 238 0.13 -18.00 27.33
CA CYS A 238 0.38 -18.85 26.17
C CYS A 238 -0.07 -20.30 26.41
N LEU A 239 0.18 -20.88 27.59
CA LEU A 239 -0.26 -22.23 27.93
C LEU A 239 -1.79 -22.34 27.99
N LEU A 240 -2.46 -21.36 28.60
CA LEU A 240 -3.93 -21.28 28.63
C LEU A 240 -4.51 -21.13 27.23
N ALA A 241 -3.93 -20.26 26.40
CA ALA A 241 -4.33 -20.10 25.01
C ALA A 241 -4.13 -21.39 24.21
N ALA A 242 -2.99 -22.07 24.37
CA ALA A 242 -2.71 -23.35 23.73
C ALA A 242 -3.73 -24.43 24.14
N PHE A 243 -4.09 -24.50 25.42
CA PHE A 243 -5.14 -25.39 25.91
C PHE A 243 -6.53 -25.04 25.32
N GLY A 244 -6.88 -23.76 25.26
CA GLY A 244 -8.12 -23.29 24.63
C GLY A 244 -8.20 -23.65 23.14
N PHE A 245 -7.13 -23.42 22.39
CA PHE A 245 -7.03 -23.81 20.97
C PHE A 245 -6.93 -25.31 20.75
N TYR A 246 -6.55 -26.10 21.77
CA TYR A 246 -6.63 -27.56 21.72
C TYR A 246 -8.07 -28.06 21.84
N LEU A 247 -8.89 -27.40 22.67
CA LEU A 247 -10.31 -27.72 22.86
C LEU A 247 -11.18 -27.30 21.66
N VAL A 248 -10.84 -26.20 20.99
CA VAL A 248 -11.52 -25.76 19.76
C VAL A 248 -10.88 -26.46 18.55
N PRO A 249 -11.63 -27.09 17.64
CA PRO A 249 -11.05 -27.90 16.57
C PRO A 249 -10.38 -27.04 15.47
N ILE A 250 -9.15 -26.60 15.71
CA ILE A 250 -8.26 -25.97 14.71
C ILE A 250 -7.82 -26.95 13.61
N ARG A 251 -8.12 -28.23 13.81
CA ARG A 251 -7.71 -29.39 13.00
C ARG A 251 -8.09 -29.22 11.53
N TRP A 252 -9.28 -28.71 11.24
CA TRP A 252 -9.74 -28.52 9.86
C TRP A 252 -9.02 -27.37 9.16
N VAL A 253 -8.77 -26.26 9.86
CA VAL A 253 -8.06 -25.10 9.29
C VAL A 253 -6.62 -25.46 8.96
N VAL A 254 -5.91 -26.10 9.91
CA VAL A 254 -4.51 -26.52 9.72
C VAL A 254 -4.39 -27.65 8.70
N ALA A 255 -5.30 -28.63 8.70
CA ALA A 255 -5.30 -29.71 7.71
C ALA A 255 -5.56 -29.17 6.29
N LEU A 256 -6.56 -28.29 6.12
CA LEU A 256 -6.88 -27.71 4.82
C LEU A 256 -5.75 -26.81 4.31
N TRP A 257 -5.16 -25.98 5.19
CA TRP A 257 -4.00 -25.15 4.86
C TRP A 257 -2.78 -26.01 4.51
N GLY A 258 -2.46 -27.01 5.32
CA GLY A 258 -1.33 -27.91 5.13
C GLY A 258 -1.44 -28.70 3.83
N LEU A 259 -2.61 -29.28 3.54
CA LEU A 259 -2.89 -29.98 2.28
C LEU A 259 -2.81 -29.04 1.07
N TYR A 260 -3.24 -27.79 1.20
CA TYR A 260 -3.13 -26.79 0.14
C TYR A 260 -1.67 -26.39 -0.13
N TYR A 261 -0.90 -26.14 0.93
CA TYR A 261 0.50 -25.72 0.82
C TYR A 261 1.43 -26.83 0.32
N LEU A 262 1.25 -28.05 0.81
CA LEU A 262 2.04 -29.23 0.43
C LEU A 262 1.56 -29.89 -0.86
N ARG A 263 0.59 -29.28 -1.56
CA ARG A 263 0.06 -29.77 -2.83
C ARG A 263 1.18 -30.06 -3.84
N PRO A 264 1.19 -31.25 -4.49
CA PRO A 264 2.22 -31.62 -5.45
C PRO A 264 2.38 -30.60 -6.59
N PRO A 265 3.60 -30.38 -7.11
CA PRO A 265 3.87 -29.36 -8.12
C PRO A 265 3.07 -29.53 -9.43
N LYS A 266 2.61 -30.76 -9.75
CA LYS A 266 1.70 -31.03 -10.88
C LYS A 266 0.33 -30.36 -10.74
N PHE A 267 -0.12 -30.10 -9.51
CA PHE A 267 -1.37 -29.41 -9.20
C PHE A 267 -1.17 -27.93 -8.82
N ARG A 268 0.07 -27.41 -8.94
CA ARG A 268 0.37 -25.99 -8.73
C ARG A 268 0.17 -25.27 -10.07
N ASN A 269 -0.75 -24.31 -10.09
CA ASN A 269 -0.87 -23.41 -11.22
C ASN A 269 0.36 -22.50 -11.28
N ARG A 270 1.05 -22.47 -12.43
CA ARG A 270 2.16 -21.54 -12.69
C ARG A 270 1.68 -20.10 -12.96
N LEU A 271 0.37 -19.89 -12.93
CA LEU A 271 -0.27 -18.60 -13.15
C LEU A 271 -0.82 -18.07 -11.82
N PRO A 272 -0.86 -16.73 -11.63
CA PRO A 272 -1.50 -16.16 -10.46
C PRO A 272 -2.97 -16.59 -10.38
N SER A 273 -3.47 -16.78 -9.16
CA SER A 273 -4.90 -17.05 -8.97
C SER A 273 -5.73 -15.88 -9.48
N SER A 274 -7.00 -16.12 -9.81
CA SER A 274 -7.91 -15.04 -10.25
C SER A 274 -8.04 -13.94 -9.20
N ALA A 275 -7.97 -14.27 -7.91
CA ALA A 275 -7.97 -13.30 -6.82
C ALA A 275 -6.70 -12.42 -6.81
N VAL A 276 -5.51 -13.00 -7.03
CA VAL A 276 -4.26 -12.24 -7.14
C VAL A 276 -4.25 -11.39 -8.40
N SER A 277 -4.80 -11.89 -9.51
CA SER A 277 -4.93 -11.14 -10.76
C SER A 277 -5.88 -9.95 -10.62
N PHE A 278 -7.01 -10.15 -9.92
CA PHE A 278 -7.95 -9.09 -9.57
C PHE A 278 -7.27 -8.01 -8.73
N PHE A 279 -6.58 -8.42 -7.65
CA PHE A 279 -5.90 -7.48 -6.76
C PHE A 279 -4.80 -6.67 -7.47
N LYS A 280 -3.97 -7.32 -8.30
CA LYS A 280 -2.92 -6.64 -9.08
C LYS A 280 -3.44 -5.68 -10.14
N ARG A 281 -4.72 -5.78 -10.52
CA ARG A 281 -5.38 -4.86 -11.47
C ARG A 281 -6.08 -3.70 -10.78
N LEU A 282 -6.17 -3.70 -9.46
CA LEU A 282 -6.68 -2.55 -8.72
C LEU A 282 -5.68 -1.40 -8.84
N PRO A 283 -6.17 -0.17 -9.06
CA PRO A 283 -5.29 0.99 -9.15
C PRO A 283 -4.57 1.21 -7.82
N THR A 284 -3.32 1.62 -7.90
CA THR A 284 -2.55 2.04 -6.73
C THR A 284 -2.38 3.55 -6.74
N ASN A 285 -2.32 4.16 -5.56
CA ASN A 285 -2.01 5.59 -5.44
C ASN A 285 -0.61 5.94 -5.97
N ALA A 286 0.27 4.96 -6.17
CA ALA A 286 1.56 5.18 -6.81
C ALA A 286 1.41 5.48 -8.32
N ASP A 287 0.38 4.94 -8.98
CA ASP A 287 0.13 5.16 -10.42
C ASP A 287 -0.32 6.60 -10.72
N SER A 288 -0.68 7.36 -9.68
CA SER A 288 -1.09 8.77 -9.76
C SER A 288 -0.03 9.73 -9.20
N MET A 289 1.20 9.25 -8.94
CA MET A 289 2.30 10.08 -8.42
C MET A 289 3.29 10.52 -9.51
N LEU A 290 3.81 11.74 -9.35
CA LEU A 290 4.99 12.30 -10.06
C LEU A 290 6.30 11.94 -9.36
#